data_AF-A0A444XDR4-F1
#
_entry.id   AF-A0A444XDR4-F1
#
_cell.length_a   1.000
_cell.length_b   1.000
_cell.length_c   1.000
_cell.angle_alpha   90.00
_cell.angle_beta   90.00
_cell.angle_gamma   90.00
#
_symmetry.space_group_name_H-M   'P 1'
#
loop_
_entity.id
_entity.type
_entity.pdbx_description
1 polymer ?
#
loop_
_entity_poly.entity_id
_entity_poly.type
_entity_poly.pdbx_seq_one_letter_code
_entity_poly.pdbx_strand_id
1 'polypeptide(L)'
;MNLSKLNAIENGPYDYTRSGNPTRDALESLLVKLDKADRALCFISGMAALSAVSHLVQAGEKIVAGDDLYGGTDRLLSRVIPRMALWSMSK
;
A
#
# COMPACT_ATOMS: atom_id res chain seq x y z
N MET A 1 -25.83 15.60 -7.62
CA MET A 1 -24.40 15.90 -7.89
C MET A 1 -24.36 16.99 -8.93
N ASN A 2 -23.88 18.18 -8.58
CA ASN A 2 -23.84 19.34 -9.48
C ASN A 2 -22.58 19.22 -10.36
N LEU A 3 -22.75 19.05 -11.67
CA LEU A 3 -21.67 18.79 -12.64
C LEU A 3 -20.90 20.06 -13.05
N SER A 4 -21.09 21.18 -12.35
CA SER A 4 -20.62 22.51 -12.77
C SER A 4 -19.19 22.90 -12.34
N LYS A 5 -18.34 21.96 -11.88
CA LYS A 5 -17.00 22.28 -11.34
C LYS A 5 -15.89 21.28 -11.71
N LEU A 6 -15.80 20.85 -12.96
CA LEU A 6 -14.51 20.42 -13.50
C LEU A 6 -14.09 21.44 -14.56
N ASN A 7 -13.18 22.33 -14.19
CA ASN A 7 -12.50 23.22 -15.12
C ASN A 7 -11.01 22.81 -15.20
N ALA A 8 -10.31 23.20 -16.25
CA ALA A 8 -8.92 22.80 -16.51
C ALA A 8 -7.88 23.40 -15.52
N ILE A 9 -8.34 24.09 -14.47
CA ILE A 9 -7.52 24.84 -13.51
C ILE A 9 -7.73 24.29 -12.08
N GLU A 10 -8.91 23.74 -11.77
CA GLU A 10 -9.21 23.07 -10.51
C GLU A 10 -9.04 21.56 -10.65
N ASN A 11 -8.11 21.01 -9.89
CA ASN A 11 -7.92 19.57 -9.78
C ASN A 11 -9.19 18.93 -9.19
N GLY A 12 -9.89 18.16 -10.02
CA GLY A 12 -11.00 17.32 -9.58
C GLY A 12 -10.53 16.21 -8.60
N PRO A 13 -11.43 15.35 -8.11
CA PRO A 13 -11.08 14.26 -7.20
C PRO A 13 -10.04 13.28 -7.79
N TYR A 14 -9.88 13.27 -9.12
CA TYR A 14 -8.95 12.43 -9.86
C TYR A 14 -8.09 13.26 -10.81
N ASP A 15 -7.14 14.01 -10.25
CA ASP A 15 -6.18 14.81 -11.01
C ASP A 15 -5.17 13.93 -11.77
N TYR A 16 -4.61 12.93 -11.10
CA TYR A 16 -3.62 12.01 -11.67
C TYR A 16 -3.91 10.56 -11.31
N THR A 17 -3.98 9.69 -12.32
CA THR A 17 -4.44 8.29 -12.18
C THR A 17 -3.69 7.46 -11.12
N ARG A 18 -2.39 7.74 -10.93
CA ARG A 18 -1.57 7.10 -9.88
C ARG A 18 -2.06 7.49 -8.49
N SER A 19 -2.44 8.75 -8.29
CA SER A 19 -2.95 9.28 -7.03
C SER A 19 -4.38 8.81 -6.75
N GLY A 20 -5.23 8.77 -7.78
CA GLY A 20 -6.64 8.39 -7.67
C GLY A 20 -7.25 8.09 -9.03
N ASN A 21 -8.11 7.07 -9.11
CA ASN A 21 -8.96 6.87 -10.28
C ASN A 21 -10.29 6.19 -9.91
N PRO A 22 -11.39 6.48 -10.63
CA PRO A 22 -12.72 6.00 -10.26
C PRO A 22 -12.84 4.48 -10.14
N THR A 23 -12.15 3.74 -11.02
CA THR A 23 -12.23 2.27 -11.04
C THR A 23 -11.55 1.66 -9.83
N ARG A 24 -10.38 2.18 -9.43
CA ARG A 24 -9.67 1.73 -8.23
C ARG A 24 -10.46 2.09 -6.98
N ASP A 25 -11.00 3.29 -6.89
CA ASP A 25 -11.81 3.73 -5.75
C ASP A 25 -13.05 2.85 -5.56
N ALA A 26 -13.69 2.42 -6.65
CA ALA A 26 -14.81 1.47 -6.59
C ALA A 26 -14.37 0.10 -6.04
N LEU A 27 -13.22 -0.42 -6.47
CA LEU A 27 -12.65 -1.67 -5.96
C LEU A 27 -12.28 -1.56 -4.48
N GLU A 28 -11.55 -0.53 -4.10
CA GLU A 28 -11.15 -0.27 -2.71
C GLU A 28 -12.38 -0.14 -1.80
N SER A 29 -13.43 0.54 -2.26
CA SER A 29 -14.70 0.66 -1.52
C SER A 29 -15.43 -0.68 -1.32
N LEU A 30 -15.31 -1.60 -2.27
CA LEU A 30 -15.87 -2.95 -2.13
C LEU A 30 -15.06 -3.79 -1.16
N LEU A 31 -13.73 -3.73 -1.24
CA LEU A 31 -12.82 -4.43 -0.31
C LEU A 31 -13.05 -4.00 1.14
N VAL A 32 -13.19 -2.69 1.38
CA VAL A 32 -13.56 -2.13 2.69
C VAL A 32 -14.80 -2.81 3.28
N LYS A 33 -15.85 -3.01 2.46
CA LYS A 33 -17.09 -3.64 2.90
C LYS A 33 -16.93 -5.14 3.16
N LEU A 34 -16.16 -5.84 2.32
CA LEU A 34 -15.92 -7.28 2.44
C LEU A 34 -15.10 -7.60 3.70
N ASP A 35 -14.02 -6.85 3.92
CA ASP A 35 -13.07 -7.09 5.01
C ASP A 35 -13.49 -6.39 6.33
N LYS A 36 -14.56 -5.60 6.30
CA LYS A 36 -15.01 -4.75 7.42
C LYS A 36 -13.88 -3.85 7.94
N ALA A 37 -13.07 -3.32 7.03
CA ALA A 37 -11.93 -2.46 7.32
C ALA A 37 -12.35 -0.98 7.30
N ASP A 38 -11.51 -0.09 7.84
CA ASP A 38 -11.72 1.36 7.72
C ASP A 38 -11.37 1.87 6.30
N ARG A 39 -10.34 1.27 5.69
CA ARG A 39 -9.78 1.65 4.37
C ARG A 39 -9.16 0.44 3.68
N ALA A 40 -9.09 0.50 2.35
CA ALA A 40 -8.34 -0.42 1.52
C ALA A 40 -7.48 0.37 0.52
N LEU A 41 -6.32 -0.17 0.15
CA LEU A 41 -5.44 0.39 -0.88
C LEU A 41 -5.06 -0.72 -1.86
N CYS A 42 -5.27 -0.47 -3.15
CA CYS A 42 -4.95 -1.42 -4.21
C CYS A 42 -3.56 -1.16 -4.82
N PHE A 43 -2.76 -2.22 -4.92
CA PHE A 43 -1.42 -2.22 -5.51
C PHE A 43 -1.36 -3.16 -6.71
N ILE A 44 -0.32 -3.00 -7.54
CA ILE A 44 -0.10 -3.83 -8.73
C ILE A 44 0.23 -5.30 -8.42
N SER A 45 0.68 -5.60 -7.19
CA SER A 45 0.93 -6.97 -6.72
C SER A 45 0.96 -7.03 -5.20
N GLY A 46 0.88 -8.25 -4.63
CA GLY A 46 1.08 -8.47 -3.20
C GLY A 46 2.47 -8.04 -2.71
N MET A 47 3.52 -8.22 -3.53
CA MET A 47 4.87 -7.75 -3.17
C MET A 47 4.99 -6.23 -3.16
N ALA A 48 4.27 -5.53 -4.04
CA ALA A 48 4.21 -4.07 -4.03
C ALA A 48 3.48 -3.56 -2.78
N ALA A 49 2.38 -4.20 -2.39
CA ALA A 49 1.67 -3.90 -1.14
C ALA A 49 2.58 -4.13 0.09
N LEU A 50 3.25 -5.29 0.16
CA LEU A 50 4.17 -5.61 1.26
C LEU A 50 5.33 -4.61 1.34
N SER A 51 5.92 -4.26 0.19
CA SER A 51 6.99 -3.25 0.12
C SER A 51 6.52 -1.88 0.62
N ALA A 52 5.32 -1.44 0.22
CA ALA A 52 4.74 -0.19 0.71
C ALA A 52 4.53 -0.20 2.24
N VAL A 53 4.00 -1.30 2.79
CA VAL A 53 3.82 -1.46 4.24
C VAL A 53 5.16 -1.46 4.97
N SER A 54 6.18 -2.14 4.42
CA SER A 54 7.51 -2.17 5.05
C SER A 54 8.19 -0.80 5.13
N HIS A 55 7.82 0.15 4.26
CA HIS A 55 8.34 1.52 4.31
C HIS A 55 7.69 2.40 5.39
N LEU A 56 6.68 1.90 6.10
CA LEU A 56 6.12 2.58 7.28
C LEU A 56 7.03 2.44 8.51
N VAL A 57 7.94 1.46 8.50
CA VAL A 57 8.86 1.14 9.60
C VAL A 57 10.12 1.99 9.48
N GLN A 58 10.53 2.59 10.60
CA GLN A 58 11.65 3.51 10.67
C GLN A 58 12.98 2.82 10.98
N ALA A 59 14.07 3.49 10.60
CA ALA A 59 15.43 3.12 10.96
C ALA A 59 15.57 2.79 12.46
N GLY A 60 15.96 1.55 12.76
CA GLY A 60 16.16 1.07 14.13
C GLY A 60 14.94 0.40 14.77
N GLU A 61 13.78 0.43 14.13
CA GLU A 61 12.62 -0.35 14.55
C GLU A 61 12.76 -1.83 14.13
N LYS A 62 11.77 -2.66 14.46
CA LYS A 62 11.77 -4.09 14.17
C LYS A 62 10.42 -4.54 13.62
N ILE A 63 10.46 -5.46 12.66
CA ILE A 63 9.28 -6.21 12.21
C ILE A 63 9.36 -7.61 12.80
N VAL A 64 8.27 -8.04 13.42
CA VAL A 64 8.04 -9.42 13.85
C VAL A 64 7.22 -10.10 12.76
N ALA A 65 7.69 -11.24 12.28
CA ALA A 65 7.02 -12.00 11.23
C ALA A 65 7.09 -13.50 11.56
N GLY A 66 6.10 -14.28 11.10
CA GLY A 66 6.06 -15.71 11.36
C GLY A 66 7.21 -16.48 10.71
N ASP A 67 7.45 -17.71 11.17
CA ASP A 67 8.51 -18.55 10.62
C ASP A 67 8.17 -19.14 9.25
N ASP A 68 6.89 -19.40 8.98
CA ASP A 68 6.39 -19.99 7.74
C ASP A 68 5.67 -18.93 6.90
N LEU A 69 6.49 -18.16 6.17
CA LEU A 69 6.01 -17.12 5.26
C LEU A 69 6.19 -17.56 3.81
N TYR A 70 5.38 -16.98 2.94
CA TYR A 70 5.65 -16.99 1.50
C TYR A 70 7.11 -16.59 1.24
N GLY A 71 7.87 -17.41 0.49
CA GLY A 71 9.32 -17.21 0.34
C GLY A 71 9.73 -15.85 -0.25
N GLY A 72 8.86 -15.20 -1.02
CA GLY A 72 9.08 -13.83 -1.47
C GLY A 72 9.03 -12.80 -0.33
N THR A 73 8.15 -13.01 0.64
CA THR A 73 8.03 -12.21 1.88
C THR A 73 9.28 -12.37 2.73
N ASP A 74 9.69 -13.61 3.02
CA ASP A 74 10.92 -13.88 3.79
C ASP A 74 12.14 -13.22 3.12
N ARG A 75 12.30 -13.38 1.80
CA ARG A 75 13.40 -12.77 1.07
C ARG A 75 13.37 -11.24 1.13
N LEU A 76 12.19 -10.63 0.99
CA LEU A 76 12.06 -9.17 1.05
C LEU A 76 12.50 -8.65 2.43
N LEU A 77 11.97 -9.24 3.50
CA LEU A 77 12.19 -8.80 4.87
C LEU A 77 13.60 -9.13 5.40
N SER A 78 14.18 -10.26 5.00
CA SER A 78 15.49 -10.70 5.50
C SER A 78 16.68 -10.21 4.67
N ARG A 79 16.51 -9.93 3.37
CA ARG A 79 17.65 -9.64 2.46
C ARG A 79 17.56 -8.32 1.71
N VAL A 80 16.35 -7.85 1.39
CA VAL A 80 16.16 -6.67 0.54
C VAL A 80 16.06 -5.40 1.38
N ILE A 81 15.06 -5.33 2.27
CA ILE A 81 14.81 -4.11 3.05
C ILE A 81 15.95 -3.78 4.03
N PRO A 82 16.58 -4.74 4.74
CA PRO A 82 17.70 -4.44 5.62
C PRO A 82 18.89 -3.78 4.90
N ARG A 83 19.09 -4.08 3.61
CA ARG A 83 20.13 -3.45 2.78
C ARG A 83 19.90 -1.96 2.57
N MET A 84 18.64 -1.51 2.69
CA MET A 84 18.25 -0.11 2.57
C MET A 84 18.44 0.66 3.90
N ALA A 85 19.05 0.04 4.91
CA ALA A 85 19.36 0.62 6.23
C ALA A 85 18.12 1.04 7.06
N LEU A 86 16.96 0.43 6.81
CA LEU A 86 15.71 0.82 7.45
C LEU A 86 15.38 0.07 8.75
N TRP A 87 15.91 -1.12 9.05
CA TRP A 87 15.61 -1.88 10.29
C TRP A 87 16.28 -3.27 10.30
N SER A 88 16.02 -4.09 11.34
CA SER A 88 16.47 -5.50 11.46
C SER A 88 15.31 -6.48 11.76
N MET A 89 15.29 -7.64 11.11
CA MET A 89 14.27 -8.68 11.32
C MET A 89 14.58 -9.61 12.49
N SER A 90 13.59 -9.81 13.36
CA SER A 90 13.58 -10.89 14.35
C SER A 90 12.63 -11.99 13.89
N LYS A 91 13.08 -13.23 14.03
CA LYS A 91 12.18 -14.38 14.13
C LYS A 91 11.72 -14.52 15.57
#